data_AF-A0A6I9P288-F1
#
_entry.id   AF-A0A6I9P288-F1
#
_cell.length_a   1.000
_cell.length_b   1.000
_cell.length_c   1.000
_cell.angle_alpha   90.00
_cell.angle_beta   90.00
_cell.angle_gamma   90.00
#
_symmetry.space_group_name_H-M   'P 1'
#
loop_
_entity.id
_entity.type
_entity.pdbx_description
1 polymer ?
#
loop_
_entity_poly.entity_id
_entity_poly.type
_entity_poly.pdbx_seq_one_letter_code
_entity_poly.pdbx_strand_id
1 'polypeptide(L)'
;MSNTKLLHLRSFLTERLTTAAVEIFGEIETIVEAYYEENKRLRNVLHMVLNPEIKLSKIEYCNTTGTTEEFLCSTHLNSFCSLHTLSYPSCSLSFRSTLLVLSDLGDGEKVKDQIILDWVNSTLTKSKKSTQISSFKDKLISTSLPVIDLIDAIAPNNVQWNMVNRGVKGVLKADDKLNNAKYAISLARKIGARVYALPDDLVEVNPKMVLTLFASLMGYGLKKVNR
;
A
#
# COMPACT_ATOMS: atom_id res chain seq x y z
N MET A 1 -52.96 -4.40 -45.14
CA MET A 1 -51.52 -4.63 -45.43
C MET A 1 -50.55 -3.74 -44.64
N SER A 2 -51.04 -2.83 -43.77
CA SER A 2 -50.20 -1.90 -42.98
C SER A 2 -49.74 -2.43 -41.61
N ASN A 3 -50.34 -3.52 -41.10
CA ASN A 3 -50.07 -4.02 -39.75
C ASN A 3 -48.80 -4.93 -39.69
N THR A 4 -48.56 -5.74 -40.73
CA THR A 4 -47.44 -6.71 -40.76
C THR A 4 -46.05 -6.08 -40.82
N LYS A 5 -45.90 -4.94 -41.53
CA LYS A 5 -44.63 -4.21 -41.60
C LYS A 5 -44.27 -3.56 -40.26
N LEU A 6 -45.28 -3.04 -39.57
CA LEU A 6 -45.12 -2.41 -38.26
C LEU A 6 -44.76 -3.43 -37.18
N LEU A 7 -45.35 -4.64 -37.25
CA LEU A 7 -44.99 -5.77 -36.39
C LEU A 7 -43.55 -6.24 -36.63
N HIS A 8 -43.11 -6.35 -37.89
CA HIS A 8 -41.73 -6.70 -38.21
C HIS A 8 -40.74 -5.66 -37.71
N LEU A 9 -41.01 -4.37 -37.92
CA LEU A 9 -40.16 -3.28 -37.44
C LEU A 9 -40.05 -3.29 -35.91
N ARG A 10 -41.18 -3.51 -35.21
CA ARG A 10 -41.19 -3.64 -33.75
C ARG A 10 -40.32 -4.82 -33.30
N SER A 11 -40.46 -5.99 -33.93
CA SER A 11 -39.66 -7.16 -33.62
C SER A 11 -38.17 -6.90 -33.82
N PHE A 12 -37.81 -6.31 -34.97
CA PHE A 12 -36.42 -6.00 -35.31
C PHE A 12 -35.79 -5.00 -34.33
N LEU A 13 -36.49 -3.90 -34.02
CA LEU A 13 -36.00 -2.91 -33.06
C LEU A 13 -35.88 -3.48 -31.66
N THR A 14 -36.86 -4.29 -31.22
CA THR A 14 -36.82 -4.92 -29.90
C THR A 14 -35.64 -5.88 -29.79
N GLU A 15 -35.39 -6.69 -30.81
CA GLU A 15 -34.25 -7.60 -30.85
C GLU A 15 -32.93 -6.82 -30.76
N ARG A 16 -32.73 -5.83 -31.63
CA ARG A 16 -31.48 -5.04 -31.65
C ARG A 16 -31.24 -4.26 -30.36
N LEU A 17 -32.29 -3.64 -29.80
CA LEU A 17 -32.18 -2.92 -28.53
C LEU A 17 -31.93 -3.87 -27.35
N THR A 18 -32.55 -5.05 -27.35
CA THR A 18 -32.34 -6.05 -26.29
C THR A 18 -30.92 -6.62 -26.35
N THR A 19 -30.41 -6.94 -27.55
CA THR A 19 -29.04 -7.40 -27.72
C THR A 19 -28.04 -6.34 -27.23
N ALA A 20 -28.19 -5.09 -27.67
CA ALA A 20 -27.31 -4.00 -27.23
C ALA A 20 -27.39 -3.76 -25.72
N ALA A 21 -28.59 -3.87 -25.12
CA ALA A 21 -28.75 -3.74 -23.68
C ALA A 21 -28.01 -4.86 -22.94
N VAL A 22 -28.15 -6.12 -23.36
CA VAL A 22 -27.46 -7.27 -22.73
C VAL A 22 -25.95 -7.13 -22.81
N GLU A 23 -25.40 -6.69 -23.95
CA GLU A 23 -23.96 -6.44 -24.11
C GLU A 23 -23.46 -5.36 -23.15
N ILE A 24 -24.15 -4.21 -23.07
CA ILE A 24 -23.81 -3.13 -22.14
C ILE A 24 -23.89 -3.60 -20.69
N PHE A 25 -24.94 -4.33 -20.32
CA PHE A 25 -25.09 -4.86 -18.96
C PHE A 25 -23.98 -5.86 -18.60
N GLY A 26 -23.55 -6.70 -19.54
CA GLY A 26 -22.43 -7.62 -19.32
C GLY A 26 -21.09 -6.92 -19.08
N GLU A 27 -20.81 -5.85 -19.83
CA GLU A 27 -19.61 -5.03 -19.59
C GLU A 27 -19.66 -4.33 -18.22
N ILE A 28 -20.81 -3.77 -17.86
CA ILE A 28 -21.02 -3.14 -16.54
C ILE A 28 -20.83 -4.16 -15.42
N GLU A 29 -21.40 -5.35 -15.55
CA GLU A 29 -21.26 -6.42 -14.56
C GLU A 29 -19.79 -6.79 -14.36
N THR A 30 -19.03 -6.94 -15.44
CA THR A 30 -17.59 -7.21 -15.39
C THR A 30 -16.83 -6.09 -14.66
N ILE A 31 -17.13 -4.82 -14.94
CA ILE A 31 -16.51 -3.66 -14.27
C ILE A 31 -16.86 -3.64 -12.78
N VAL A 32 -18.13 -3.92 -12.45
CA VAL A 32 -18.63 -3.96 -11.08
C VAL A 32 -17.96 -5.09 -10.30
N GLU A 33 -17.86 -6.30 -10.87
CA GLU A 33 -17.14 -7.43 -10.27
C GLU A 33 -15.66 -7.09 -10.00
N ALA A 34 -14.97 -6.52 -10.99
CA ALA A 34 -13.58 -6.07 -10.83
C ALA A 34 -13.45 -5.04 -9.70
N TYR A 35 -14.41 -4.11 -9.59
CA TYR A 35 -14.44 -3.12 -8.51
C TYR A 35 -14.75 -3.76 -7.15
N TYR A 36 -15.64 -4.74 -7.07
CA TYR A 36 -15.96 -5.48 -5.85
C TYR A 36 -14.76 -6.27 -5.33
N GLU A 37 -14.04 -6.97 -6.22
CA GLU A 37 -12.84 -7.70 -5.83
C GLU A 37 -11.72 -6.76 -5.35
N GLU A 38 -11.52 -5.60 -5.98
CA GLU A 38 -10.56 -4.61 -5.46
C GLU A 38 -11.00 -4.05 -4.10
N ASN A 39 -12.30 -3.77 -3.89
CA ASN A 39 -12.79 -3.35 -2.59
C ASN A 39 -12.62 -4.41 -1.51
N LYS A 40 -12.81 -5.69 -1.85
CA LYS A 40 -12.57 -6.82 -0.94
C LYS A 40 -11.09 -6.94 -0.60
N ARG A 41 -10.19 -6.78 -1.59
CA ARG A 41 -8.74 -6.71 -1.36
C ARG A 41 -8.39 -5.58 -0.39
N LEU A 42 -8.91 -4.37 -0.63
CA LEU A 42 -8.71 -3.21 0.23
C LEU A 42 -9.24 -3.44 1.65
N ARG A 43 -10.40 -4.09 1.81
CA ARG A 43 -10.97 -4.47 3.11
C ARG A 43 -10.14 -5.51 3.84
N ASN A 44 -9.58 -6.49 3.13
CA ASN A 44 -8.69 -7.49 3.72
C ASN A 44 -7.37 -6.87 4.18
N VAL A 45 -6.80 -5.94 3.40
CA VAL A 45 -5.63 -5.15 3.81
C VAL A 45 -5.96 -4.36 5.09
N LEU A 46 -7.13 -3.73 5.14
CA LEU A 46 -7.57 -3.00 6.32
C LEU A 46 -7.71 -3.92 7.56
N HIS A 47 -8.30 -5.11 7.40
CA HIS A 47 -8.46 -6.08 8.49
C HIS A 47 -7.10 -6.55 9.04
N MET A 48 -6.12 -6.77 8.17
CA MET A 48 -4.76 -7.15 8.58
C MET A 48 -4.02 -6.01 9.31
N VAL A 49 -4.28 -4.76 8.95
CA VAL A 49 -3.71 -3.57 9.61
C VAL A 49 -4.38 -3.29 10.95
N LEU A 50 -5.69 -3.52 11.05
CA LEU A 50 -6.48 -3.21 12.25
C LEU A 50 -6.51 -4.34 13.30
N ASN A 51 -6.35 -5.60 12.90
CA ASN A 51 -6.28 -6.75 13.80
C ASN A 51 -5.12 -7.68 13.39
N PRO A 52 -3.88 -7.32 13.76
CA PRO A 52 -2.77 -8.24 13.61
C PRO A 52 -2.91 -9.33 14.69
N GLU A 53 -3.37 -10.54 14.34
CA GLU A 53 -3.22 -11.71 15.21
C GLU A 53 -1.72 -12.09 15.28
N ILE A 54 -0.96 -11.32 16.07
CA ILE A 54 0.41 -11.67 16.36
C ILE A 54 0.40 -12.69 17.49
N LYS A 55 0.55 -13.98 17.16
CA LYS A 55 1.01 -14.96 18.15
C LYS A 55 2.49 -14.66 18.45
N LEU A 56 2.73 -13.72 19.36
CA LEU A 56 4.05 -13.46 19.93
C LEU A 56 4.39 -14.58 20.91
N SER A 57 5.39 -15.41 20.60
CA SER A 57 6.09 -16.19 21.62
C SER A 57 6.72 -15.21 22.61
N LYS A 58 6.36 -15.34 23.89
CA LYS A 58 6.84 -14.54 25.03
C LYS A 58 8.35 -14.29 24.92
N ILE A 59 8.73 -13.02 24.80
CA ILE A 59 10.08 -12.54 25.12
C ILE A 59 9.89 -11.62 26.33
N GLU A 60 10.51 -11.99 27.44
CA GLU A 60 10.51 -11.21 28.68
C GLU A 60 11.12 -9.83 28.45
N TYR A 61 10.36 -8.81 28.83
CA TYR A 61 10.77 -7.41 28.81
C TYR A 61 11.62 -7.16 30.07
N CYS A 62 12.90 -6.80 29.90
CA CYS A 62 13.67 -6.21 31.01
C CYS A 62 13.29 -4.74 31.14
N ASN A 63 12.74 -4.40 32.30
CA ASN A 63 12.43 -3.04 32.72
C ASN A 63 13.72 -2.28 33.07
N THR A 64 13.92 -1.11 32.48
CA THR A 64 14.70 -0.03 33.11
C THR A 64 13.95 1.29 32.95
N THR A 65 14.02 2.07 34.02
CA THR A 65 13.02 3.01 34.55
C THR A 65 13.19 4.47 34.11
N GLY A 66 12.05 5.18 34.04
CA GLY A 66 11.90 6.63 34.16
C GLY A 66 11.84 7.37 32.81
N THR A 67 10.89 8.25 32.49
CA THR A 67 9.77 8.90 33.21
C THR A 67 8.85 9.50 32.14
N THR A 68 7.52 9.35 32.32
CA THR A 68 6.40 10.26 31.93
C THR A 68 6.46 10.87 30.51
N GLU A 69 5.61 10.53 29.53
CA GLU A 69 4.14 10.62 29.50
C GLU A 69 3.52 9.78 28.35
N GLU A 70 2.32 9.27 28.62
CA GLU A 70 1.24 8.81 27.73
C GLU A 70 1.44 7.58 26.83
N PHE A 71 1.45 6.45 27.55
CA PHE A 71 0.91 5.17 27.11
C PHE A 71 -0.62 5.25 26.94
N LEU A 72 -1.13 5.24 25.71
CA LEU A 72 -2.44 4.65 25.39
C LEU A 72 -2.30 3.81 24.11
N CYS A 73 -1.51 2.74 24.22
CA CYS A 73 -1.50 1.65 23.27
C CYS A 73 -2.45 0.55 23.78
N SER A 74 -3.35 0.13 22.89
CA SER A 74 -4.01 -1.18 22.84
C SER A 74 -4.65 -1.69 24.13
N THR A 75 -5.99 -1.61 24.23
CA THR A 75 -6.86 -2.72 24.75
C THR A 75 -8.36 -2.41 24.79
N HIS A 76 -8.83 -1.18 24.51
CA HIS A 76 -10.27 -0.87 24.64
C HIS A 76 -10.94 -0.33 23.36
N LEU A 77 -10.80 -1.02 22.23
CA LEU A 77 -11.64 -0.75 21.04
C LEU A 77 -12.39 -1.97 20.48
N ASN A 78 -12.29 -3.14 21.12
CA ASN A 78 -13.00 -4.35 20.66
C ASN A 78 -14.19 -4.78 21.56
N SER A 79 -14.73 -3.88 22.40
CA SER A 79 -15.91 -4.22 23.22
C SER A 79 -17.07 -3.21 23.14
N PHE A 80 -17.05 -2.26 22.21
CA PHE A 80 -18.15 -1.29 22.06
C PHE A 80 -18.92 -1.38 20.73
N CYS A 81 -18.56 -2.30 19.84
CA CYS A 81 -19.23 -2.46 18.54
C CYS A 81 -20.24 -3.63 18.48
N SER A 82 -20.76 -4.02 19.63
CA SER A 82 -21.95 -4.88 19.74
C SER A 82 -22.88 -4.24 20.73
N LEU A 83 -23.64 -3.24 20.26
CA LEU A 83 -25.03 -2.96 20.63
C LEU A 83 -25.38 -1.56 20.08
N HIS A 84 -26.56 -1.48 19.48
CA HIS A 84 -27.20 -0.31 18.91
C HIS A 84 -26.71 0.19 17.54
N THR A 85 -27.43 -0.32 16.52
CA THR A 85 -27.93 0.40 15.35
C THR A 85 -28.40 1.82 15.72
N LEU A 86 -27.49 2.79 15.76
CA LEU A 86 -27.84 4.20 15.62
C LEU A 86 -26.77 4.91 14.80
N SER A 87 -27.25 5.51 13.72
CA SER A 87 -26.58 6.38 12.77
C SER A 87 -25.61 7.37 13.43
N TYR A 88 -24.31 7.22 13.18
CA TYR A 88 -23.34 8.31 13.31
C TYR A 88 -22.45 8.35 12.05
N PRO A 89 -22.35 9.50 11.35
CA PRO A 89 -21.57 9.62 10.10
C PRO A 89 -20.05 9.68 10.32
N SER A 90 -19.56 9.30 11.51
CA SER A 90 -18.17 9.45 11.94
C SER A 90 -17.19 8.43 11.33
N CYS A 91 -17.67 7.40 10.62
CA CYS A 91 -16.81 6.42 9.93
C CYS A 91 -16.44 6.82 8.48
N SER A 92 -16.69 8.08 8.08
CA SER A 92 -16.25 8.62 6.79
C SER A 92 -14.92 9.38 6.85
N LEU A 93 -14.31 9.52 8.04
CA LEU A 93 -13.18 10.43 8.24
C LEU A 93 -11.79 9.82 8.03
N SER A 94 -11.67 8.50 7.83
CA SER A 94 -10.34 7.87 7.62
C SER A 94 -9.84 7.92 6.17
N PHE A 95 -10.68 8.30 5.20
CA PHE A 95 -10.28 8.33 3.78
C PHE A 95 -10.03 9.76 3.23
N ARG A 96 -10.42 10.80 3.96
CA ARG A 96 -10.26 12.21 3.53
C ARG A 96 -8.84 12.75 3.69
N SER A 97 -8.05 12.21 4.62
CA SER A 97 -6.73 12.74 4.98
C SER A 97 -5.57 12.19 4.14
N THR A 98 -5.80 11.13 3.36
CA THR A 98 -4.80 10.54 2.47
C THR A 98 -4.79 11.22 1.10
N LEU A 99 -5.97 11.60 0.59
CA LEU A 99 -6.09 12.34 -0.67
C LEU A 99 -5.32 13.67 -0.61
N LEU A 100 -5.31 14.40 0.52
CA LEU A 100 -4.60 15.67 0.63
C LEU A 100 -3.07 15.59 0.40
N VAL A 101 -2.41 14.46 0.69
CA VAL A 101 -0.97 14.31 0.40
C VAL A 101 -0.72 13.98 -1.09
N LEU A 102 -1.70 13.37 -1.77
CA LEU A 102 -1.61 13.09 -3.21
C LEU A 102 -2.15 14.22 -4.09
N SER A 103 -3.16 14.98 -3.63
CA SER A 103 -3.86 16.03 -4.37
C SER A 103 -3.03 17.30 -4.50
N ASP A 104 -2.15 17.59 -3.54
CA ASP A 104 -1.27 18.77 -3.58
C ASP A 104 -0.07 18.59 -4.53
N LEU A 105 0.06 17.41 -5.14
CA LEU A 105 1.17 17.07 -6.03
C LEU A 105 0.86 17.19 -7.52
N GLY A 106 -0.31 17.69 -7.95
CA GLY A 106 -0.52 18.24 -9.31
C GLY A 106 -0.29 17.34 -10.55
N ASP A 107 -0.73 17.80 -11.70
CA ASP A 107 -0.89 17.05 -12.96
C ASP A 107 0.44 16.83 -13.73
N GLY A 108 1.21 15.79 -13.39
CA GLY A 108 2.58 15.62 -13.91
C GLY A 108 3.22 14.27 -13.67
N GLU A 109 2.51 13.17 -13.97
CA GLU A 109 2.87 11.78 -13.63
C GLU A 109 4.36 11.43 -13.86
N LYS A 110 4.99 11.92 -14.95
CA LYS A 110 6.41 11.66 -15.26
C LYS A 110 7.42 12.52 -14.50
N VAL A 111 7.02 13.73 -14.08
CA VAL A 111 7.89 14.66 -13.35
C VAL A 111 8.04 14.21 -11.90
N LYS A 112 6.99 13.60 -11.33
CA LYS A 112 6.99 13.06 -9.95
C LYS A 112 7.98 11.92 -9.78
N ASP A 113 8.02 11.01 -10.74
CA ASP A 113 8.88 9.83 -10.67
C ASP A 113 10.36 10.22 -10.56
N GLN A 114 10.80 11.18 -11.38
CA GLN A 114 12.19 11.66 -11.38
C GLN A 114 12.54 12.37 -10.07
N ILE A 115 11.66 13.25 -9.56
CA ILE A 115 11.89 13.95 -8.28
C ILE A 115 12.07 12.94 -7.13
N ILE A 116 11.25 11.89 -7.09
CA ILE A 116 11.35 10.86 -6.05
C ILE A 116 12.64 10.06 -6.23
N LEU A 117 12.99 9.64 -7.44
CA LEU A 117 14.25 8.92 -7.70
C LEU A 117 15.48 9.73 -7.31
N ASP A 118 15.51 11.02 -7.68
CA ASP A 118 16.61 11.92 -7.35
C ASP A 118 16.74 12.11 -5.84
N TRP A 119 15.61 12.25 -5.13
CA TRP A 119 15.60 12.34 -3.68
C TRP A 119 16.09 11.05 -3.00
N VAL A 120 15.63 9.89 -3.48
CA VAL A 120 16.03 8.57 -2.95
C VAL A 120 17.54 8.38 -3.13
N ASN A 121 18.06 8.59 -4.34
CA ASN A 121 19.47 8.44 -4.63
C ASN A 121 20.33 9.45 -3.85
N SER A 122 19.88 10.71 -3.75
CA SER A 122 20.55 11.73 -2.93
C SER A 122 20.61 11.33 -1.46
N THR A 123 19.54 10.73 -0.91
CA THR A 123 19.47 10.30 0.48
C THR A 123 20.36 9.09 0.74
N LEU A 124 20.39 8.11 -0.17
CA LEU A 124 21.26 6.93 -0.08
C LEU A 124 22.75 7.31 -0.17
N THR A 125 23.11 8.22 -1.07
CA THR A 125 24.48 8.74 -1.20
C THR A 125 24.92 9.50 0.05
N LYS A 126 24.06 10.35 0.63
CA LYS A 126 24.35 11.04 1.91
C LYS A 126 24.66 10.05 3.04
N SER A 127 23.94 8.94 3.09
CA SER A 127 24.13 7.88 4.10
C SER A 127 25.20 6.85 3.73
N LYS A 128 26.00 7.11 2.69
CA LYS A 128 27.09 6.24 2.20
C LYS A 128 26.65 4.79 1.93
N LYS A 129 25.41 4.60 1.46
CA LYS A 129 24.88 3.29 1.09
C LYS A 129 25.30 2.94 -0.33
N SER A 130 25.55 1.65 -0.58
CA SER A 130 26.00 1.15 -1.89
C SER A 130 24.83 0.88 -2.86
N THR A 131 23.60 0.87 -2.37
CA THR A 131 22.41 0.64 -3.19
C THR A 131 21.96 1.94 -3.85
N GLN A 132 21.67 1.87 -5.14
CA GLN A 132 21.07 2.96 -5.92
C GLN A 132 20.02 2.37 -6.87
N ILE A 133 19.03 3.17 -7.21
CA ILE A 133 17.95 2.78 -8.12
C ILE A 133 17.90 3.76 -9.30
N SER A 134 17.81 3.23 -10.51
CA SER A 134 17.66 4.00 -11.74
C SER A 134 16.20 4.10 -12.17
N SER A 135 15.38 3.11 -11.80
CA SER A 135 13.97 3.04 -12.12
C SER A 135 13.19 2.27 -11.04
N PHE A 136 11.90 2.60 -10.88
CA PHE A 136 10.99 1.83 -10.04
C PHE A 136 10.66 0.44 -10.60
N LYS A 137 11.18 0.10 -11.79
CA LYS A 137 11.10 -1.23 -12.42
C LYS A 137 12.36 -2.07 -12.19
N ASP A 138 13.34 -1.56 -11.44
CA ASP A 138 14.62 -2.23 -11.28
C ASP A 138 14.49 -3.54 -10.49
N LYS A 139 15.04 -4.62 -11.05
CA LYS A 139 15.02 -5.94 -10.42
C LYS A 139 15.75 -5.98 -9.08
N LEU A 140 16.62 -5.00 -8.79
CA LEU A 140 17.26 -4.83 -7.48
C LEU A 140 16.23 -4.60 -6.36
N ILE A 141 15.09 -3.97 -6.66
CA ILE A 141 14.00 -3.72 -5.71
C ILE A 141 13.38 -5.04 -5.24
N SER A 142 13.42 -6.11 -6.06
CA SER A 142 12.96 -7.45 -5.66
C SER A 142 13.69 -8.03 -4.44
N THR A 143 14.89 -7.53 -4.13
CA THR A 143 15.66 -7.94 -2.95
C THR A 143 15.21 -7.23 -1.67
N SER A 144 14.42 -6.16 -1.80
CA SER A 144 14.01 -5.22 -0.76
C SER A 144 15.15 -4.47 -0.05
N LEU A 145 16.41 -4.68 -0.46
CA LEU A 145 17.58 -4.01 0.12
C LEU A 145 17.56 -2.48 -0.06
N PRO A 146 17.23 -1.92 -1.24
CA PRO A 146 17.17 -0.46 -1.39
C PRO A 146 16.15 0.20 -0.47
N VAL A 147 15.03 -0.48 -0.19
CA VAL A 147 13.99 0.01 0.71
C VAL A 147 14.50 0.02 2.15
N ILE A 148 15.17 -1.06 2.58
CA ILE A 148 15.73 -1.17 3.93
C ILE A 148 16.86 -0.17 4.16
N ASP A 149 17.77 -0.02 3.19
CA ASP A 149 18.85 0.97 3.23
C ASP A 149 18.31 2.40 3.31
N LEU A 150 17.22 2.70 2.58
CA LEU A 150 16.57 4.00 2.65
C LEU A 150 15.92 4.26 4.01
N ILE A 151 15.28 3.25 4.61
CA ILE A 151 14.71 3.37 5.95
C ILE A 151 15.81 3.62 6.99
N ASP A 152 16.95 2.93 6.87
CA ASP A 152 18.11 3.16 7.75
C ASP A 152 18.69 4.58 7.57
N ALA A 153 18.69 5.11 6.34
CA ALA A 153 19.12 6.47 6.06
C ALA A 153 18.20 7.54 6.69
N ILE A 154 16.88 7.31 6.68
CA ILE A 154 15.90 8.27 7.23
C ILE A 154 15.79 8.15 8.75
N ALA A 155 15.82 6.92 9.26
CA ALA A 155 15.55 6.58 10.65
C ALA A 155 16.59 5.57 11.17
N PRO A 156 17.83 6.04 11.44
CA PRO A 156 18.90 5.16 11.93
C PRO A 156 18.49 4.49 13.25
N ASN A 157 19.07 3.32 13.52
CA ASN A 157 18.79 2.44 14.68
C ASN A 157 17.45 1.69 14.66
N ASN A 158 16.60 1.86 13.64
CA ASN A 158 15.36 1.06 13.52
C ASN A 158 15.58 -0.28 12.80
N VAL A 159 16.67 -0.40 12.04
CA VAL A 159 16.96 -1.59 11.23
C VAL A 159 17.85 -2.55 11.98
N GLN A 160 17.37 -3.78 12.14
CA GLN A 160 18.14 -4.91 12.68
C GLN A 160 18.69 -5.73 11.52
N TRP A 161 19.94 -5.47 11.15
CA TRP A 161 20.61 -6.12 10.02
C TRP A 161 20.72 -7.65 10.15
N ASN A 162 20.63 -8.20 11.35
CA ASN A 162 20.60 -9.64 11.61
C ASN A 162 19.37 -10.34 11.00
N MET A 163 18.28 -9.61 10.76
CA MET A 163 17.05 -10.13 10.16
C MET A 163 17.03 -9.99 8.63
N VAL A 164 18.05 -9.37 8.04
CA VAL A 164 18.10 -9.05 6.60
C VAL A 164 18.98 -10.06 5.88
N ASN A 165 18.39 -10.85 4.99
CA ASN A 165 19.13 -11.80 4.18
C ASN A 165 19.73 -11.07 2.98
N ARG A 166 21.07 -11.06 2.86
CA ARG A 166 21.77 -10.52 1.67
C ARG A 166 22.13 -11.59 0.63
N GLY A 167 21.78 -12.85 0.93
CA GLY A 167 22.08 -14.01 0.09
C GLY A 167 23.57 -14.38 0.14
N VAL A 168 23.86 -15.62 -0.27
CA VAL A 168 25.24 -16.10 -0.40
C VAL A 168 25.65 -15.92 -1.87
N LYS A 169 26.78 -15.23 -2.12
CA LYS A 169 27.27 -14.90 -3.49
C LYS A 169 26.31 -14.05 -4.36
N GLY A 170 25.43 -13.25 -3.74
CA GLY A 170 24.56 -12.32 -4.48
C GLY A 170 23.31 -12.94 -5.11
N VAL A 171 23.06 -14.24 -4.87
CA VAL A 171 21.83 -14.91 -5.27
C VAL A 171 20.93 -15.09 -4.05
N LEU A 172 19.75 -14.48 -4.10
CA LEU A 172 18.71 -14.59 -3.07
C LEU A 172 17.62 -15.55 -3.55
N LYS A 173 17.24 -16.52 -2.70
CA LYS A 173 16.08 -17.38 -2.96
C LYS A 173 14.79 -16.56 -2.89
N ALA A 174 13.74 -17.04 -3.54
CA ALA A 174 12.44 -16.38 -3.54
C ALA A 174 11.91 -16.16 -2.11
N ASP A 175 12.05 -17.16 -1.23
CA ASP A 175 11.65 -17.06 0.17
C ASP A 175 12.43 -15.99 0.94
N ASP A 176 13.74 -15.85 0.68
CA ASP A 176 14.57 -14.82 1.32
C ASP A 176 14.15 -13.41 0.89
N LYS A 177 13.82 -13.24 -0.39
CA LYS A 177 13.30 -11.97 -0.92
C LYS A 177 11.97 -11.61 -0.26
N LEU A 178 11.07 -12.59 -0.12
CA LEU A 178 9.77 -12.39 0.52
C LEU A 178 9.91 -12.05 2.01
N ASN A 179 10.83 -12.71 2.72
CA ASN A 179 11.11 -12.40 4.13
C ASN A 179 11.68 -10.98 4.30
N ASN A 180 12.61 -10.58 3.43
CA ASN A 180 13.12 -9.21 3.41
C ASN A 180 12.01 -8.19 3.10
N ALA A 181 11.11 -8.48 2.16
CA ALA A 181 9.99 -7.61 1.80
C ALA A 181 9.01 -7.42 2.97
N LYS A 182 8.64 -8.51 3.65
CA LYS A 182 7.82 -8.49 4.87
C LYS A 182 8.47 -7.63 5.95
N TYR A 183 9.78 -7.79 6.14
CA TYR A 183 10.55 -7.01 7.10
C TYR A 183 10.59 -5.52 6.74
N ALA A 184 10.88 -5.18 5.48
CA ALA A 184 10.94 -3.80 4.99
C ALA A 184 9.61 -3.06 5.19
N ILE A 185 8.49 -3.69 4.84
CA ILE A 185 7.15 -3.10 5.03
C ILE A 185 6.84 -2.91 6.51
N SER A 186 7.19 -3.88 7.35
CA SER A 186 7.00 -3.79 8.80
C SER A 186 7.78 -2.62 9.39
N LEU A 187 9.03 -2.43 8.96
CA LEU A 187 9.85 -1.28 9.36
C LEU A 187 9.26 0.05 8.89
N ALA A 188 8.84 0.14 7.63
CA ALA A 188 8.25 1.35 7.08
C ALA A 188 6.97 1.75 7.84
N ARG A 189 6.15 0.78 8.25
CA ARG A 189 4.97 1.05 9.10
C ARG A 189 5.37 1.44 10.53
N LYS A 190 6.41 0.81 11.10
CA LYS A 190 6.92 1.11 12.44
C LYS A 190 7.42 2.55 12.58
N ILE A 191 8.07 3.09 11.55
CA ILE A 191 8.50 4.50 11.56
C ILE A 191 7.32 5.48 11.38
N GLY A 192 6.13 4.98 11.02
CA GLY A 192 4.93 5.79 10.80
C GLY A 192 4.69 6.19 9.35
N ALA A 193 5.35 5.56 8.38
CA ALA A 193 5.05 5.78 6.96
C ALA A 193 3.74 5.05 6.58
N ARG A 194 2.89 5.72 5.81
CA ARG A 194 1.62 5.16 5.33
C ARG A 194 1.88 4.29 4.09
N VAL A 195 2.14 3.01 4.32
CA VAL A 195 2.51 2.05 3.27
C VAL A 195 1.35 1.12 2.92
N TYR A 196 0.96 1.14 1.65
CA TYR A 196 -0.10 0.31 1.07
C TYR A 196 0.43 -0.92 0.31
N ALA A 197 1.74 -0.99 0.04
CA ALA A 197 2.37 -2.11 -0.65
C ALA A 197 2.28 -3.42 0.15
N LEU A 198 2.06 -4.51 -0.57
CA LEU A 198 2.19 -5.87 -0.06
C LEU A 198 3.63 -6.37 -0.25
N PRO A 199 4.08 -7.37 0.53
CA PRO A 199 5.40 -7.97 0.33
C PRO A 199 5.59 -8.52 -1.08
N ASP A 200 4.54 -9.12 -1.66
CA ASP A 200 4.56 -9.67 -3.01
C ASP A 200 4.77 -8.58 -4.07
N ASP A 201 4.21 -7.37 -3.88
CA ASP A 201 4.41 -6.23 -4.78
C ASP A 201 5.89 -5.83 -4.90
N LEU A 202 6.67 -5.99 -3.83
CA LEU A 202 8.11 -5.72 -3.86
C LEU A 202 8.87 -6.83 -4.58
N VAL A 203 8.53 -8.08 -4.33
CA VAL A 203 9.19 -9.26 -4.93
C VAL A 203 8.96 -9.28 -6.45
N GLU A 204 7.74 -8.97 -6.89
CA GLU A 204 7.36 -8.89 -8.30
C GLU A 204 7.73 -7.55 -8.95
N VAL A 205 8.09 -6.55 -8.15
CA VAL A 205 8.44 -5.19 -8.60
C VAL A 205 7.28 -4.53 -9.35
N ASN A 206 6.12 -4.43 -8.68
CA ASN A 206 4.96 -3.71 -9.22
C ASN A 206 5.21 -2.19 -9.17
N PRO A 207 5.39 -1.50 -10.32
CA PRO A 207 5.91 -0.13 -10.32
C PRO A 207 5.01 0.88 -9.61
N LYS A 208 3.68 0.69 -9.67
CA LYS A 208 2.70 1.57 -9.02
C LYS A 208 2.79 1.48 -7.49
N MET A 209 2.92 0.26 -6.97
CA MET A 209 3.01 0.01 -5.53
C MET A 209 4.39 0.41 -4.97
N VAL A 210 5.45 0.17 -5.75
CA VAL A 210 6.82 0.58 -5.41
C VAL A 210 6.95 2.11 -5.37
N LEU A 211 6.41 2.81 -6.37
CA LEU A 211 6.40 4.28 -6.41
C LEU A 211 5.75 4.88 -5.16
N THR A 212 4.54 4.39 -4.83
CA THR A 212 3.80 4.88 -3.66
C THR A 212 4.52 4.59 -2.34
N LEU A 213 5.23 3.47 -2.23
CA LEU A 213 6.09 3.17 -1.07
C LEU A 213 7.22 4.20 -0.91
N PHE A 214 7.98 4.48 -1.98
CA PHE A 214 9.06 5.46 -1.93
C PHE A 214 8.54 6.89 -1.68
N ALA A 215 7.41 7.25 -2.28
CA ALA A 215 6.74 8.53 -2.02
C ALA A 215 6.34 8.67 -0.54
N SER A 216 5.78 7.62 0.07
CA SER A 216 5.43 7.62 1.49
C SER A 216 6.66 7.75 2.41
N LEU A 217 7.78 7.12 2.05
CA LEU A 217 9.05 7.26 2.77
C LEU A 217 9.65 8.67 2.61
N MET A 218 9.57 9.25 1.42
CA MET A 218 9.98 10.64 1.16
C MET A 218 9.16 11.64 1.97
N GLY A 219 7.84 11.49 1.98
CA GLY A 219 6.95 12.34 2.78
C GLY A 219 7.27 12.28 4.28
N TYR A 220 7.64 11.10 4.78
CA TYR A 220 8.11 10.95 6.16
C TYR A 220 9.48 11.61 6.38
N GLY A 221 10.44 11.37 5.50
CA GLY A 221 11.80 11.91 5.60
C GLY A 221 11.84 13.44 5.58
N LEU A 222 11.07 14.07 4.68
CA LEU A 222 10.98 15.53 4.60
C LEU A 222 10.31 16.14 5.84
N LYS A 223 9.29 15.48 6.39
CA LYS A 223 8.63 15.93 7.63
C LYS A 223 9.57 15.89 8.83
N LYS A 224 10.50 14.93 8.89
CA LYS A 224 11.49 14.80 9.97
C LYS A 224 12.54 15.91 9.94
N VAL A 225 12.97 16.36 8.76
CA VAL A 225 13.94 17.47 8.62
C VAL A 225 13.37 18.80 9.12
N ASN A 226 12.06 18.98 9.01
CA ASN A 226 11.35 20.21 9.41
C ASN A 226 10.88 20.21 10.89
N ARG A 227 11.31 19.25 11.70
CA ARG A 227 11.05 19.18 13.15
C ARG A 227 12.36 19.32 13.90
#